data_AF-A0A526TAY9-F1
#
_entry.id   AF-A0A526TAY9-F1
#
_cell.length_a   1.000
_cell.length_b   1.000
_cell.length_c   1.000
_cell.angle_alpha   90.00
_cell.angle_beta   90.00
_cell.angle_gamma   90.00
#
_symmetry.space_group_name_H-M   'P 1'
#
loop_
_entity.id
_entity.type
_entity.pdbx_description
1 polymer ?
#
loop_
_entity_poly.entity_id
_entity_poly.type
_entity_poly.pdbx_seq_one_letter_code
_entity_poly.pdbx_strand_id
1 'polypeptide(L)' 'LGTGSTKVTMLLPLSAPGTAGENGRKMLDATKLAMTDIGNGLLTLTIEDTKGDSAQASKLAVTAITTGSKVVIGPTELP' A
#
# COMPACT_ATOMS: atom_id res chain seq x y z
N LEU A 1 2.93 -6.79 -6.99
CA LEU A 1 2.17 -8.06 -6.88
C LEU A 1 1.18 -8.11 -8.02
N GLY A 2 1.04 -9.23 -8.74
CA GLY A 2 0.13 -9.34 -9.89
C GLY A 2 0.70 -8.79 -11.21
N THR A 3 0.06 -9.15 -12.34
CA THR A 3 0.42 -8.73 -13.70
C THR A 3 -0.74 -8.07 -14.46
N GLY A 4 -1.81 -7.71 -13.77
CA GLY A 4 -2.98 -7.09 -14.39
C GLY A 4 -2.77 -5.62 -14.78
N SER A 5 -3.57 -5.15 -15.74
CA SER A 5 -3.48 -3.79 -16.30
C SER A 5 -3.88 -2.68 -15.31
N THR A 6 -4.66 -3.02 -14.28
CA THR A 6 -5.08 -2.08 -13.23
C THR A 6 -4.00 -1.95 -12.18
N LYS A 7 -3.26 -0.83 -12.17
CA LYS A 7 -2.25 -0.54 -11.15
C LYS A 7 -2.89 0.06 -9.91
N VAL A 8 -2.60 -0.50 -8.74
CA VAL A 8 -3.04 -0.01 -7.43
C VAL A 8 -1.79 0.21 -6.59
N THR A 9 -1.73 1.31 -5.84
CA THR A 9 -0.66 1.51 -4.86
C THR A 9 -1.25 1.60 -3.47
N MET A 10 -0.62 0.92 -2.52
CA MET A 10 -0.98 0.97 -1.11
C MET A 10 0.19 1.50 -0.30
N LEU A 11 -0.10 2.46 0.57
CA LEU A 11 0.87 3.12 1.44
C LEU A 11 0.69 2.60 2.85
N LEU A 12 1.67 1.86 3.38
CA LEU A 12 1.58 1.22 4.68
C LEU A 12 2.73 1.63 5.59
N PRO A 13 2.47 1.92 6.88
CA PRO A 13 3.52 2.12 7.87
C PRO A 13 4.11 0.77 8.28
N LEU A 14 4.98 0.17 7.47
CA LEU A 14 5.55 -1.16 7.75
C LEU A 14 6.69 -1.08 8.77
N SER A 15 7.54 -0.06 8.60
CA SER A 15 8.69 0.19 9.49
C SER A 15 8.41 1.21 10.59
N ALA A 16 7.16 1.65 10.74
CA ALA A 16 6.79 2.55 11.82
C ALA A 16 6.94 1.86 13.19
N PRO A 17 7.39 2.58 14.23
CA PRO A 17 7.35 2.07 15.59
C PRO A 17 5.91 2.05 16.14
N GLY A 18 5.66 1.18 17.14
CA GLY A 18 4.39 1.11 17.85
C GLY A 18 3.23 0.50 17.05
N THR A 19 2.01 0.86 17.41
CA THR A 19 0.76 0.30 16.87
C THR A 19 0.57 0.59 15.38
N ALA A 20 1.08 1.72 14.88
CA ALA A 20 1.05 2.05 13.46
C ALA A 20 1.80 0.98 12.63
N GLY A 21 3.00 0.60 13.06
CA GLY A 21 3.79 -0.48 12.48
C GLY A 21 3.07 -1.81 12.43
N GLU A 22 2.46 -2.17 13.56
CA GLU A 22 1.76 -3.43 13.72
C GLU A 22 0.52 -3.51 12.82
N ASN A 23 -0.26 -2.43 12.76
CA ASN A 23 -1.42 -2.32 11.89
C ASN A 23 -1.00 -2.35 10.40
N GLY A 24 0.09 -1.66 10.03
CA GLY A 24 0.65 -1.70 8.69
C GLY A 24 1.03 -3.11 8.25
N ARG A 25 1.70 -3.89 9.12
CA ARG A 25 2.04 -5.29 8.85
C ARG A 25 0.79 -6.19 8.73
N LYS A 26 -0.20 -6.02 9.61
CA LYS A 26 -1.48 -6.74 9.52
C LYS A 26 -2.19 -6.45 8.19
N MET A 27 -2.19 -5.20 7.75
CA MET A 27 -2.76 -4.83 6.45
C MET A 27 -1.98 -5.39 5.27
N LEU A 28 -0.65 -5.44 5.34
CA LEU A 28 0.17 -6.11 4.33
C LEU A 28 -0.22 -7.59 4.19
N ASP A 29 -0.42 -8.29 5.31
CA ASP A 29 -0.77 -9.71 5.27
C ASP A 29 -2.21 -9.95 4.78
N ALA A 30 -3.17 -9.14 5.23
CA ALA A 30 -4.54 -9.14 4.69
C ALA A 30 -4.56 -8.85 3.19
N THR A 31 -3.69 -7.95 2.74
CA THR A 31 -3.55 -7.58 1.33
C THR A 31 -2.96 -8.71 0.51
N LYS A 32 -1.91 -9.39 0.98
CA LYS A 32 -1.39 -10.59 0.30
C LYS A 32 -2.47 -11.68 0.17
N LEU A 33 -3.28 -11.85 1.21
CA LEU A 33 -4.40 -12.79 1.18
C LEU A 33 -5.43 -12.38 0.12
N ALA A 34 -5.85 -11.11 0.11
CA ALA A 34 -6.77 -10.58 -0.90
C ALA A 34 -6.21 -10.67 -2.34
N MET A 35 -4.90 -10.46 -2.52
CA MET A 35 -4.23 -10.64 -3.82
C MET A 35 -4.24 -12.10 -4.27
N THR A 36 -4.10 -13.02 -3.33
CA THR A 36 -4.21 -14.46 -3.60
C THR A 36 -5.64 -14.83 -3.98
N ASP A 37 -6.63 -14.25 -3.30
CA ASP A 37 -8.07 -14.49 -3.51
C ASP A 37 -8.58 -13.91 -4.84
N ILE A 38 -8.22 -12.66 -5.17
CA ILE A 38 -8.57 -12.01 -6.44
C ILE A 38 -7.84 -12.66 -7.63
N GLY A 39 -6.68 -13.29 -7.37
CA GLY A 39 -5.83 -13.89 -8.38
C GLY A 39 -4.95 -12.88 -9.13
N ASN A 40 -3.86 -13.38 -9.72
CA ASN A 40 -2.76 -12.55 -10.22
C ASN A 40 -3.03 -11.84 -11.57
N GLY A 41 -4.21 -12.02 -12.19
CA GLY A 41 -4.47 -11.63 -13.58
C GLY A 41 -5.15 -10.27 -13.80
N LEU A 42 -5.84 -9.71 -12.79
CA LEU A 42 -6.73 -8.56 -13.00
C LEU A 42 -6.12 -7.22 -12.60
N LEU A 43 -5.25 -7.23 -11.59
CA LEU A 43 -4.65 -6.00 -11.06
C LEU A 43 -3.20 -6.23 -10.63
N THR A 44 -2.45 -5.14 -10.63
CA THR A 44 -1.08 -5.06 -10.12
C THR A 44 -1.07 -4.17 -8.89
N LEU A 45 -0.72 -4.71 -7.74
CA LEU A 45 -0.60 -3.97 -6.50
C LEU A 45 0.86 -3.68 -6.14
N THR A 46 1.17 -2.42 -5.92
CA THR A 46 2.45 -1.93 -5.38
C THR A 46 2.26 -1.52 -3.93
N ILE A 47 3.18 -1.92 -3.06
CA ILE A 47 3.14 -1.59 -1.63
C ILE A 47 4.37 -0.76 -1.31
N GLU A 48 4.16 0.42 -0.76
CA GLU A 48 5.21 1.35 -0.38
C GLU A 48 5.21 1.53 1.14
N ASP A 49 6.39 1.44 1.75
CA ASP A 49 6.57 1.67 3.18
C ASP A 49 6.65 3.17 3.47
N THR A 50 5.74 3.67 4.29
CA THR A 50 5.70 5.08 4.72
C THR A 50 6.52 5.34 5.98
N LYS A 51 7.01 4.28 6.66
CA LYS A 51 7.75 4.34 7.93
C LYS A 51 7.03 5.06 9.08
N GLY A 52 5.73 5.36 8.94
CA GLY A 52 4.99 6.15 9.93
C GLY A 52 5.25 7.65 9.83
N ASP A 53 5.77 8.12 8.69
CA ASP A 53 6.02 9.51 8.41
C ASP A 53 4.99 10.05 7.40
N SER A 54 4.13 10.96 7.87
CA SER A 54 3.10 11.62 7.06
C SER A 54 3.63 12.38 5.83
N ALA A 55 4.83 12.98 5.90
CA ALA A 55 5.46 13.66 4.79
C ALA A 55 5.98 12.63 3.76
N GLN A 56 6.54 11.52 4.23
CA GLN A 56 6.92 10.41 3.35
C GLN A 56 5.70 9.79 2.68
N ALA A 57 4.61 9.55 3.41
CA ALA A 57 3.36 9.04 2.87
C ALA A 57 2.79 9.96 1.79
N SER A 58 2.78 11.27 2.02
CA SER A 58 2.32 12.26 1.03
C SER A 58 3.16 12.22 -0.24
N LYS A 59 4.49 12.14 -0.12
CA LYS A 59 5.39 12.02 -1.28
C LYS A 59 5.16 10.73 -2.06
N LEU A 60 4.98 9.61 -1.36
CA LEU A 60 4.69 8.31 -1.98
C LEU A 60 3.32 8.29 -2.66
N ALA A 61 2.31 8.99 -2.11
CA ALA A 61 1.00 9.15 -2.73
C ALA A 61 1.11 9.92 -4.06
N VAL A 62 1.81 11.05 -4.07
CA VAL A 62 2.08 11.82 -5.30
C VAL A 62 2.82 10.96 -6.32
N THR A 63 3.83 10.22 -5.86
CA THR A 63 4.58 9.30 -6.72
C THR A 63 3.65 8.27 -7.34
N ALA A 64 2.82 7.59 -6.56
CA ALA A 64 1.85 6.60 -7.04
C ALA A 64 0.91 7.15 -8.12
N ILE A 65 0.42 8.38 -7.95
CA ILE A 65 -0.40 9.07 -8.94
C ILE A 65 0.39 9.24 -10.24
N THR A 66 1.64 9.70 -10.16
CA THR A 66 2.51 9.88 -11.34
C THR A 66 2.89 8.55 -12.01
N THR A 67 2.98 7.45 -11.27
CA THR A 67 3.27 6.11 -11.81
C THR A 67 2.06 5.51 -12.57
N GLY A 68 0.93 6.21 -12.59
CA GLY A 68 -0.30 5.79 -13.26
C GLY A 68 -1.14 4.81 -12.45
N SER A 69 -0.99 4.80 -11.12
CA SER A 69 -1.87 4.03 -10.25
C SER A 69 -3.30 4.57 -10.35
N LYS A 70 -4.24 3.65 -10.61
CA LYS A 70 -5.67 3.95 -10.71
C LYS A 70 -6.30 4.20 -9.36
N VAL A 71 -5.74 3.60 -8.32
CA VAL A 71 -6.19 3.72 -6.93
C VAL A 71 -4.98 3.85 -6.03
N VAL A 72 -5.04 4.81 -5.10
CA VAL A 72 -4.06 4.97 -4.01
C VAL A 72 -4.80 4.71 -2.70
N ILE A 73 -4.37 3.68 -1.97
CA ILE A 73 -4.91 3.35 -0.65
C ILE A 73 -4.00 4.01 0.39
N GLY A 74 -4.54 5.06 1.02
CA GLY A 74 -3.82 5.99 1.88
C GLY A 74 -3.73 5.57 3.34
N PRO A 75 -2.84 6.24 4.10
CA PRO A 75 -2.05 5.60 5.13
C PRO A 75 -2.78 5.46 6.48
N THR A 76 -2.61 4.31 7.12
CA THR A 76 -3.33 3.87 8.35
C THR A 76 -2.80 4.50 9.64
N GLU A 77 -1.95 5.49 9.50
CA GLU A 77 -1.18 6.13 10.57
C GLU A 77 -1.89 7.36 11.13
N LEU A 78 -3.05 7.71 10.57
CA LEU A 78 -3.94 8.71 11.15
C LEU A 78 -4.79 8.07 12.27
N PRO A 79 -4.72 8.59 13.51
CA PRO A 79 -5.63 8.23 14.60
C PRO A 79 -7.06 8.70 14.36
#